data_AF-A0A061B2Z7-F1
#
_entry.id   AF-A0A061B2Z7-F1
#
_cell.length_a   1.000
_cell.length_b   1.000
_cell.length_c   1.000
_cell.angle_alpha   90.00
_cell.angle_beta   90.00
_cell.angle_gamma   90.00
#
_symmetry.space_group_name_H-M   'P 1'
#
loop_
_entity.id
_entity.type
_entity.pdbx_description
1 polymer ?
#
loop_
_entity_poly.entity_id
_entity_poly.type
_entity_poly.pdbx_seq_one_letter_code
_entity_poly.pdbx_strand_id
1 'polypeptide(L)'
;MPAILPSIATLSLFHALYSSYEFTHLNKTHATTALAFPVDIQLEVTLSLVLYLLHFFLLSGRHTELSLVDNGRVLKKSARLTPVAMKDAVAWDELKGGNVMFKGIETRVTYLDIAQKRKEFQEWEKSNEKSVEKTVETSEETSEQPTTLDKEDK
;
A
#
# COMPACT_ATOMS: atom_id res chain seq x y z
N MET A 1 7.71 0.95 7.89
CA MET A 1 8.30 -0.32 8.37
C MET A 1 7.35 -0.98 9.37
N PRO A 2 6.42 -1.85 8.93
CA PRO A 2 5.39 -2.42 9.81
C PRO A 2 5.91 -3.55 10.74
N ALA A 3 7.16 -4.01 10.60
CA ALA A 3 7.62 -5.26 11.22
C ALA A 3 8.51 -5.12 12.48
N ILE A 4 8.75 -3.91 12.99
CA ILE A 4 9.67 -3.72 14.14
C ILE A 4 9.01 -4.15 15.45
N LEU A 5 7.78 -3.69 15.69
CA LEU A 5 7.01 -4.00 16.89
C LEU A 5 6.79 -5.52 17.11
N PRO A 6 6.37 -6.31 16.11
CA PRO A 6 6.22 -7.76 16.30
C PRO A 6 7.58 -8.44 16.50
N SER A 7 8.66 -7.97 15.89
CA SER A 7 10.01 -8.52 16.10
C SER A 7 10.52 -8.31 17.53
N ILE A 8 10.22 -7.17 18.14
CA ILE A 8 10.55 -6.91 19.55
C ILE A 8 9.68 -7.79 20.46
N ALA A 9 8.39 -7.92 20.15
CA ALA A 9 7.46 -8.75 20.91
C ALA A 9 7.82 -10.25 20.83
N THR A 10 8.21 -10.78 19.67
CA THR A 10 8.70 -12.16 19.53
C THR A 10 9.96 -12.39 20.37
N LEU A 11 10.93 -11.49 20.29
CA LEU A 11 12.20 -11.63 21.01
C LEU A 11 11.99 -11.57 22.53
N SER A 12 11.19 -10.62 23.01
CA SER A 12 10.82 -10.50 24.42
C SER A 12 10.04 -11.71 24.91
N LEU A 13 9.11 -12.23 24.10
CA LEU A 13 8.35 -13.42 24.44
C LEU A 13 9.29 -14.62 24.53
N PHE A 14 10.20 -14.80 23.58
CA PHE A 14 11.16 -15.91 23.60
C PHE A 14 12.10 -15.84 24.81
N HIS A 15 12.51 -14.64 25.20
CA HIS A 15 13.28 -14.40 26.43
C HIS A 15 12.51 -14.87 27.67
N ALA A 16 11.26 -14.42 27.83
CA ALA A 16 10.42 -14.80 28.95
C ALA A 16 10.10 -16.32 28.98
N LEU A 17 9.93 -16.95 27.80
CA LEU A 17 9.77 -18.40 27.70
C LEU A 17 11.03 -19.14 28.18
N TYR A 18 12.21 -18.67 27.81
CA TYR A 18 13.46 -19.27 28.26
C TYR A 18 13.64 -19.13 29.77
N SER A 19 13.39 -17.93 30.32
CA SER A 19 13.42 -17.69 31.77
C SER A 19 12.42 -18.58 32.52
N SER A 20 11.21 -18.78 31.96
CA SER A 20 10.20 -19.67 32.52
C SER A 20 10.63 -21.13 32.50
N TYR A 21 11.29 -21.56 31.41
CA TYR A 21 11.84 -22.90 31.28
C TYR A 21 12.93 -23.15 32.33
N GLU A 22 13.90 -22.24 32.47
CA GLU A 22 14.96 -22.36 33.48
C GLU A 22 14.40 -22.40 34.89
N PHE A 23 13.47 -21.49 35.24
CA PHE A 23 12.82 -21.46 36.54
C PHE A 23 12.12 -22.80 36.84
N THR A 24 11.35 -23.31 35.87
CA THR A 24 10.63 -24.58 36.02
C THR A 24 11.60 -25.76 36.13
N HIS A 25 12.68 -25.75 35.36
CA HIS A 25 13.70 -26.79 35.38
C HIS A 25 14.39 -26.84 36.75
N LEU A 26 14.86 -25.68 37.25
CA LEU A 26 15.50 -25.56 38.56
C LEU A 26 14.56 -25.89 39.71
N ASN A 27 13.29 -25.49 39.63
CA ASN A 27 12.28 -25.83 40.64
C ASN A 27 12.04 -27.34 40.69
N LYS A 28 12.09 -28.04 39.54
CA LYS A 28 11.98 -29.51 39.49
C LYS A 28 13.23 -30.23 40.01
N THR A 29 14.43 -29.70 39.76
CA THR A 29 15.69 -30.39 40.10
C THR A 29 16.20 -30.10 41.50
N HIS A 30 15.94 -28.89 42.02
CA HIS A 30 16.56 -28.42 43.27
C HIS A 30 15.57 -27.98 44.35
N ALA A 31 14.30 -27.76 44.03
CA ALA A 31 13.35 -27.32 45.05
C ALA A 31 12.69 -28.51 45.76
N THR A 32 12.88 -28.58 47.07
CA THR A 32 12.19 -29.51 47.97
C THR A 32 10.77 -29.05 48.32
N THR A 33 10.40 -27.81 48.02
CA THR A 33 9.07 -27.23 48.22
C THR A 33 8.69 -26.40 47.00
N ALA A 34 7.42 -26.43 46.59
CA ALA A 34 6.97 -25.68 45.41
C ALA A 34 7.14 -24.18 45.62
N LEU A 35 8.11 -23.58 44.91
CA LEU A 35 8.30 -22.14 44.87
C LEU A 35 7.19 -21.49 44.05
N ALA A 36 6.71 -20.33 44.52
CA ALA A 36 5.77 -19.51 43.76
C ALA A 36 6.42 -18.98 42.48
N PHE A 37 5.65 -18.88 41.40
CA PHE A 37 6.15 -18.42 40.11
C PHE A 37 6.53 -16.92 40.17
N PRO A 38 7.71 -16.53 39.66
CA PRO A 38 8.20 -15.17 39.76
C PRO A 38 7.33 -14.19 38.97
N VAL A 39 7.02 -13.04 39.58
CA VAL A 39 6.18 -11.99 39.00
C VAL A 39 6.84 -11.32 37.80
N ASP A 40 8.17 -11.26 37.77
CA ASP A 40 8.93 -10.64 36.67
C ASP A 40 8.64 -11.34 35.33
N ILE A 41 8.70 -12.67 35.30
CA ILE A 41 8.36 -13.47 34.11
C ILE A 41 6.89 -13.29 33.72
N GLN A 42 5.98 -13.13 34.69
CA GLN A 42 4.57 -12.84 34.40
C GLN A 42 4.41 -11.48 33.72
N LEU A 43 5.16 -10.46 34.16
CA LEU A 43 5.13 -9.12 33.57
C LEU A 43 5.70 -9.11 32.15
N GLU A 44 6.82 -9.80 31.90
CA GLU A 44 7.42 -9.89 30.56
C GLU A 44 6.49 -10.55 29.54
N VAL A 45 5.82 -11.65 29.92
CA VAL A 45 4.83 -12.32 29.07
C VAL A 45 3.63 -11.42 28.83
N THR A 46 3.12 -10.77 29.89
CA THR A 46 1.98 -9.85 29.79
C THR A 46 2.30 -8.67 28.87
N LEU A 47 3.50 -8.09 29.00
CA LEU A 47 3.96 -6.99 28.16
C LEU A 47 4.08 -7.44 26.69
N SER A 48 4.65 -8.62 26.45
CA SER A 48 4.78 -9.19 25.11
C SER A 48 3.40 -9.39 24.45
N LEU A 49 2.41 -9.90 25.21
CA LEU A 49 1.04 -10.06 24.75
C LEU A 49 0.38 -8.71 24.41
N VAL A 50 0.57 -7.70 25.27
CA VAL A 50 0.06 -6.34 25.02
C VAL A 50 0.68 -5.75 23.76
N LEU A 51 1.98 -5.93 23.54
CA LEU A 51 2.66 -5.47 22.32
C LEU A 51 2.12 -6.15 21.06
N TYR A 52 1.82 -7.45 21.13
CA TYR A 52 1.18 -8.18 20.03
C TYR A 52 -0.23 -7.66 19.73
N LEU A 53 -1.04 -7.44 20.76
CA LEU A 53 -2.38 -6.88 20.59
C LEU A 53 -2.30 -5.47 19.98
N LEU A 54 -1.40 -4.63 20.50
CA LEU A 54 -1.17 -3.29 19.97
C LEU A 54 -0.74 -3.35 18.50
N HIS A 55 0.17 -4.27 18.16
CA HIS A 55 0.56 -4.49 16.78
C HIS A 55 -0.62 -4.87 15.89
N PHE A 56 -1.48 -5.79 16.31
CA PHE A 56 -2.68 -6.18 15.55
C PHE A 56 -3.61 -4.98 15.27
N PHE A 57 -3.86 -4.13 16.27
CA PHE A 57 -4.70 -2.94 16.12
C PHE A 57 -4.07 -1.84 15.23
N LEU A 58 -2.74 -1.74 15.22
CA LEU A 58 -1.98 -0.79 14.40
C LEU A 58 -1.72 -1.30 12.98
N LEU A 59 -1.54 -2.62 12.80
CA LEU A 59 -1.30 -3.26 11.50
C LEU A 59 -2.52 -3.22 10.60
N SER A 60 -3.72 -3.06 11.18
CA SER A 60 -4.95 -2.72 10.47
C SER A 60 -4.85 -1.32 9.82
N GLY A 61 -4.01 -1.24 8.80
CA GLY A 61 -3.65 -0.06 8.03
C GLY A 61 -4.71 0.28 7.01
N ARG A 62 -4.72 1.56 6.64
CA ARG A 62 -5.61 2.12 5.63
C ARG A 62 -5.27 1.49 4.28
N HIS A 63 -6.26 0.93 3.59
CA HIS A 63 -6.08 0.46 2.22
C HIS A 63 -5.93 1.69 1.30
N THR A 64 -4.73 1.90 0.79
CA THR A 64 -4.46 2.86 -0.27
C THR A 64 -4.40 2.11 -1.58
N GLU A 65 -5.30 2.43 -2.49
CA GLU A 65 -5.37 1.82 -3.81
C GLU A 65 -5.17 2.90 -4.86
N LEU A 66 -4.67 2.53 -6.05
CA LEU A 66 -4.65 3.44 -7.18
C LEU A 66 -5.95 3.33 -7.96
N SER A 67 -6.43 4.47 -8.47
CA SER A 67 -7.47 4.50 -9.48
C SER A 67 -6.96 3.87 -10.77
N LEU A 68 -7.80 3.08 -11.44
CA LEU A 68 -7.49 2.50 -12.75
C LEU A 68 -7.78 3.47 -13.91
N VAL A 69 -8.63 4.48 -13.67
CA VAL A 69 -9.10 5.41 -14.70
C VAL A 69 -8.29 6.72 -14.68
N ASP A 70 -7.99 7.23 -13.49
CA ASP A 70 -7.21 8.45 -13.33
C ASP A 70 -5.74 8.10 -13.08
N ASN A 71 -4.87 8.42 -14.06
CA ASN A 71 -3.42 8.22 -13.94
C ASN A 71 -2.88 8.94 -12.69
N GLY A 72 -2.44 8.16 -11.70
CA GLY A 72 -1.77 8.67 -10.50
C GLY A 72 -2.69 9.08 -9.34
N ARG A 73 -4.01 8.95 -9.46
CA ARG A 73 -4.92 9.25 -8.33
C ARG A 73 -4.89 8.14 -7.30
N VAL A 74 -4.43 8.47 -6.09
CA VAL A 74 -4.43 7.55 -4.94
C VAL A 74 -5.76 7.66 -4.20
N LEU A 75 -6.53 6.57 -4.21
CA LEU A 75 -7.75 6.40 -3.45
C LEU A 75 -7.41 5.93 -2.05
N LYS A 76 -7.81 6.71 -1.04
CA LYS A 76 -7.62 6.37 0.36
C LYS A 76 -8.93 5.89 0.93
N LYS A 77 -9.02 4.60 1.23
CA LYS A 77 -10.18 4.05 1.94
C LYS A 77 -10.07 4.40 3.42
N SER A 78 -11.04 5.12 3.95
CA SER A 78 -11.10 5.49 5.37
C SER A 78 -11.42 4.28 6.26
N ALA A 79 -12.22 3.35 5.73
CA ALA A 79 -12.63 2.13 6.42
C ALA A 79 -11.60 0.99 6.24
N ARG A 80 -11.30 0.30 7.33
CA ARG A 80 -10.40 -0.86 7.36
C ARG A 80 -11.00 -2.08 6.67
N LEU A 81 -12.30 -2.29 6.82
CA LEU A 81 -13.00 -3.46 6.30
C LEU A 81 -13.80 -3.10 5.05
N THR A 82 -14.09 -4.09 4.22
CA THR A 82 -15.09 -3.96 3.14
C THR A 82 -16.48 -3.92 3.76
N PRO A 83 -17.33 -2.95 3.32
CA PRO A 83 -18.72 -2.94 3.77
C PRO A 83 -19.43 -4.19 3.25
N VAL A 84 -20.29 -4.77 4.07
CA VAL A 84 -21.12 -5.94 3.70
C VAL A 84 -22.27 -5.52 2.78
N ALA A 85 -22.78 -4.30 2.96
CA ALA A 85 -23.84 -3.78 2.12
C ALA A 85 -23.36 -3.59 0.67
N MET A 86 -24.01 -4.29 -0.25
CA MET A 86 -23.63 -4.30 -1.67
C MET A 86 -23.59 -2.89 -2.27
N LYS A 87 -24.54 -2.02 -1.93
CA LYS A 87 -24.56 -0.62 -2.40
C LYS A 87 -23.26 0.13 -2.08
N ASP A 88 -22.69 -0.08 -0.89
CA ASP A 88 -21.50 0.63 -0.43
C ASP A 88 -20.22 -0.04 -0.95
N ALA A 89 -20.26 -1.37 -1.14
CA ALA A 89 -19.17 -2.13 -1.75
C ALA A 89 -19.00 -1.77 -3.23
N VAL A 90 -20.11 -1.72 -3.97
CA VAL A 90 -20.14 -1.36 -5.39
C VAL A 90 -19.72 0.10 -5.58
N ALA A 91 -20.23 1.03 -4.77
CA ALA A 91 -19.81 2.44 -4.85
C ALA A 91 -18.29 2.63 -4.69
N TRP A 92 -17.64 1.83 -3.83
CA TRP A 92 -16.17 1.85 -3.70
C TRP A 92 -15.46 1.29 -4.92
N ASP A 93 -16.01 0.25 -5.54
CA ASP A 93 -15.45 -0.39 -6.73
C ASP A 93 -15.60 0.47 -8.00
N GLU A 94 -16.71 1.20 -8.09
CA GLU A 94 -16.95 2.23 -9.10
C GLU A 94 -15.96 3.38 -8.98
N LEU A 95 -15.70 3.86 -7.76
CA LEU A 95 -14.71 4.93 -7.52
C LEU A 95 -13.29 4.50 -7.96
N LYS A 96 -12.98 3.21 -7.83
CA LYS A 96 -11.72 2.63 -8.32
C LYS A 96 -11.63 2.63 -9.86
N GLY A 97 -12.77 2.78 -10.54
CA GLY A 97 -12.87 2.63 -11.99
C GLY A 97 -12.80 1.17 -12.44
N GLY A 98 -13.04 0.24 -11.50
CA GLY A 98 -12.88 -1.18 -11.73
C GLY A 98 -14.11 -1.86 -12.33
N ASN A 99 -15.32 -1.42 -11.95
CA ASN A 99 -16.60 -2.12 -12.18
C ASN A 99 -16.44 -3.65 -12.22
N VAL A 100 -15.68 -4.20 -11.27
CA VAL A 100 -15.01 -5.50 -11.33
C VAL A 100 -16.02 -6.64 -11.39
N MET A 101 -17.19 -6.46 -10.76
CA MET A 101 -18.23 -7.49 -10.73
C MET A 101 -18.82 -7.81 -12.11
N PHE A 102 -19.03 -6.80 -12.96
CA PHE A 102 -19.70 -6.99 -14.26
C PHE A 102 -18.80 -6.78 -15.46
N LYS A 103 -17.57 -6.30 -15.26
CA LYS A 103 -16.60 -6.03 -16.34
C LYS A 103 -16.40 -7.20 -17.28
N GLY A 104 -16.35 -8.44 -16.77
CA GLY A 104 -16.17 -9.63 -17.62
C GLY A 104 -17.30 -9.84 -18.63
N ILE A 105 -18.53 -9.44 -18.27
CA ILE A 105 -19.71 -9.54 -19.12
C ILE A 105 -19.82 -8.30 -20.04
N GLU A 106 -19.52 -7.12 -19.52
CA GLU A 106 -19.60 -5.85 -20.26
C GLU A 106 -18.53 -5.75 -21.36
N THR A 107 -17.28 -6.07 -21.02
CA THR A 107 -16.14 -5.92 -21.95
C THR A 107 -16.14 -6.97 -23.06
N ARG A 108 -16.91 -8.06 -22.91
CA ARG A 108 -17.11 -9.12 -23.92
C ARG A 108 -15.81 -9.46 -24.64
N VAL A 109 -14.76 -9.77 -23.88
CA VAL A 109 -13.38 -9.91 -24.40
C VAL A 109 -13.28 -10.92 -25.53
N THR A 110 -14.13 -11.96 -25.51
CA THR A 110 -14.22 -12.99 -26.56
C THR A 110 -14.68 -12.46 -27.92
N TYR A 111 -15.44 -11.36 -27.94
CA TYR A 111 -16.00 -10.76 -29.16
C TYR A 111 -15.22 -9.53 -29.63
N LEU A 112 -14.05 -9.27 -29.06
CA LEU A 112 -13.23 -8.14 -29.42
C LEU A 112 -12.58 -8.37 -30.80
N ASP A 113 -12.82 -7.47 -31.74
CA ASP A 113 -12.09 -7.48 -33.02
C ASP A 113 -10.65 -7.02 -32.81
N ILE A 114 -9.73 -7.99 -32.82
CA ILE A 114 -8.30 -7.77 -32.64
C ILE A 114 -7.72 -6.95 -33.81
N ALA A 115 -8.21 -7.15 -35.03
CA ALA A 115 -7.71 -6.43 -36.20
C ALA A 115 -8.07 -4.94 -36.12
N GLN A 116 -9.29 -4.63 -35.69
CA GLN A 116 -9.71 -3.26 -35.44
C GLN A 116 -8.87 -2.60 -34.34
N LYS A 117 -8.67 -3.26 -33.18
CA LYS A 117 -7.87 -2.69 -32.08
C LYS A 117 -6.42 -2.41 -32.44
N ARG A 118 -5.82 -3.23 -33.32
CA ARG A 118 -4.47 -2.97 -33.85
C ARG A 118 -4.41 -1.71 -34.71
N LYS A 119 -5.44 -1.46 -35.53
CA LYS A 119 -5.53 -0.23 -36.33
C LYS A 119 -5.68 1.01 -35.44
N GLU A 120 -6.60 0.95 -34.47
CA GLU A 120 -6.80 2.03 -33.48
C GLU A 120 -5.49 2.36 -32.74
N PHE A 121 -4.72 1.34 -32.35
CA PHE A 121 -3.43 1.54 -31.70
C PHE A 121 -2.40 2.20 -32.64
N GLN A 122 -2.29 1.75 -33.89
CA GLN A 122 -1.38 2.34 -34.89
C GLN A 122 -1.75 3.79 -35.22
N GLU A 123 -3.03 4.13 -35.25
CA GLU A 123 -3.50 5.51 -35.45
C GLU A 123 -3.16 6.38 -34.25
N TRP A 124 -3.36 5.87 -33.03
CA TRP A 124 -2.98 6.54 -31.80
C TRP A 124 -1.46 6.79 -31.71
N GLU A 125 -0.64 5.80 -32.04
CA GLU A 125 0.83 5.90 -32.04
C GLU A 125 1.30 7.05 -32.95
N LYS A 126 0.79 7.09 -34.19
CA LYS A 126 1.07 8.18 -35.15
C LYS A 126 0.62 9.55 -34.65
N SER A 127 -0.48 9.62 -33.89
CA SER A 127 -0.95 10.88 -33.31
C SER A 127 -0.08 11.37 -32.15
N ASN A 128 0.47 10.42 -31.37
CA ASN A 128 1.38 10.72 -30.28
C ASN A 128 2.73 11.23 -30.80
N GLU A 129 3.29 10.60 -31.83
CA GLU A 129 4.53 11.05 -32.48
C GLU A 129 4.43 12.51 -32.97
N LYS A 130 3.33 12.86 -33.65
CA LYS A 130 3.07 14.23 -34.12
C LYS A 130 2.93 15.26 -32.99
N SER A 131 2.35 14.86 -31.85
CA SER A 131 2.21 15.75 -30.70
C SER A 131 3.54 16.01 -29.97
N VAL A 132 4.45 15.04 -30.01
CA VAL A 132 5.82 15.19 -29.49
C VAL A 132 6.64 16.11 -30.41
N GLU A 133 6.57 15.93 -31.73
CA GLU A 133 7.22 16.83 -32.72
C GLU A 133 6.76 18.29 -32.57
N LYS A 134 5.45 18.53 -32.46
CA LYS A 134 4.90 19.88 -32.29
C LYS A 134 5.33 20.57 -30.99
N THR A 135 5.56 19.79 -29.93
CA THR A 135 6.03 20.32 -28.64
C THR A 135 7.51 20.69 -28.70
N VAL A 136 8.31 19.94 -29.47
CA VAL A 136 9.73 20.23 -29.72
C VAL A 136 9.90 21.48 -30.59
N GLU A 137 9.12 21.61 -31.67
CA GLU A 137 9.16 22.78 -32.56
C GLU A 137 8.72 24.07 -31.84
N THR A 138 7.70 24.01 -30.97
CA THR A 138 7.25 25.19 -30.19
C THR A 138 8.28 25.62 -29.14
N SER A 139 9.09 24.68 -28.63
CA SER A 139 10.17 24.97 -27.68
C SER A 139 11.45 25.49 -28.35
N GLU A 140 11.68 25.18 -29.62
CA GLU A 140 12.78 25.75 -30.41
C GLU A 140 12.43 27.16 -30.93
N GLU A 141 11.18 27.43 -31.30
CA GLU A 141 10.77 28.74 -31.82
C GLU A 141 10.69 29.85 -30.75
N THR A 142 10.64 29.49 -29.46
CA THR A 142 10.70 30.47 -28.34
C THR A 142 12.14 30.78 -27.89
N SER A 143 13.16 30.10 -28.44
CA SER A 143 14.57 30.32 -28.09
C SER A 143 15.30 31.31 -29.01
N GLU A 144 14.70 31.75 -30.11
CA GLU A 144 15.35 32.66 -31.07
C GLU A 144 14.65 34.02 -31.13
N GLN A 145 14.65 34.75 -30.01
CA GLN A 145 14.49 36.20 -30.04
C GLN A 145 15.80 36.86 -29.59
N PRO A 146 16.52 37.57 -30.47
CA PRO A 146 17.76 38.24 -30.10
C PRO A 146 17.44 39.43 -29.19
N THR A 147 17.97 39.39 -27.97
CA THR A 147 18.08 40.54 -27.06
C THR A 147 18.93 41.63 -27.72
N THR A 148 18.29 42.58 -28.39
CA THR A 148 18.88 43.89 -28.69
C THR A 148 18.53 44.84 -27.55
N LEU A 149 19.44 44.94 -26.58
CA LEU A 149 19.49 46.02 -25.59
C LEU A 149 20.09 47.25 -26.28
N ASP A 150 19.23 48.12 -26.80
CA ASP A 150 19.63 49.48 -27.17
C ASP A 150 19.59 50.38 -25.93
N LYS A 151 20.70 51.11 -25.77
CA LYS A 151 20.86 52.26 -24.89
C LYS A 151 20.14 53.48 -25.49
N GLU A 152 19.79 54.40 -24.58
CA GLU A 152 19.77 55.87 -24.70
C GLU A 152 18.46 56.58 -24.38
N ASP A 153 18.63 57.55 -23.47
CA ASP A 153 17.99 58.86 -23.32
C ASP A 153 16.50 58.99 -22.93
N LYS A 154 16.22 59.24 -21.64
CA LYS A 154 16.10 60.59 -21.06
C LYS A 154 15.83 60.57 -19.54
#